data_AF-A0A844HHS5-F1
#
_entry.id   AF-A0A844HHS5-F1
#
_cell.length_a   1.000
_cell.length_b   1.000
_cell.length_c   1.000
_cell.angle_alpha   90.00
_cell.angle_beta   90.00
_cell.angle_gamma   90.00
#
_symmetry.space_group_name_H-M   'P 1'
#
loop_
_entity.id
_entity.type
_entity.pdbx_description
1 polymer ?
#
loop_
_entity_poly.entity_id
_entity_poly.type
_entity_poly.pdbx_seq_one_letter_code
_entity_poly.pdbx_strand_id
1 'polypeptide(L)'
;MTASLASRGLALNDDLSGRIALLDTAGGIEDIRLTEILRLHAALAQAVSPALPETLELLLWEAGRQTSYLTHGGTRLPNMLGLSHWVAPVGAVRKVIWMALFFFCVFFAVIIFSGLTMQQVAGGLPAFNNVASVANAVAPVAPEDRGTIAALLALFASLAGIGACFYVLFDAHGYIAKGSYDPRLGQNYGIRIGLGLMAGILLSQVLPAKDGGEWTAIGRPVLAVVGGFSGQLVYNVLSKLVTALESIFEEDRNQAIARAAKEAEEAAAARLNRLAEERSADQVALLAQLRDASSPEAREVVLTSLTARMAGLPAPAMPVPASGAQIEGAQDAIATLRARADFLARIVDLLPESDQPGLRAELGRISDGLGRLDGLTQDGDFVAEALRLAASSGVGGPLRAALTKSLGRLAGPLSGLGVTPAGLAGAIVVIATQEAADAYRRWKIRVLGADYAPELMAVDPIDAGAVLQVMNGLGDDARQALGIDAGDMGLLNEFGRAALDLEADEVLSRYGAEFSGEAQVYLEAVARLRDGLAAVRMAALGAQVAEETPPEALRDTGRPDGQSLLALFDRLVAQIEPRAEIERILLLASATRDASPEIRQLFDQALARASAPAPGPTG
;
A
#
# COMPACT_ATOMS: atom_id res chain seq x y z
N MET A 1 18.20 13.64 -23.70
CA MET A 1 17.78 13.70 -22.27
C MET A 1 18.17 15.02 -21.59
N THR A 2 19.40 15.50 -21.77
CA THR A 2 19.95 16.77 -21.23
C THR A 2 19.14 18.02 -21.59
N ALA A 3 18.72 18.17 -22.85
CA ALA A 3 17.88 19.31 -23.27
C ALA A 3 16.47 19.31 -22.63
N SER A 4 15.91 18.13 -22.35
CA SER A 4 14.62 17.96 -21.65
C SER A 4 14.74 18.33 -20.17
N LEU A 5 15.83 17.93 -19.51
CA LEU A 5 16.09 18.21 -18.11
C LEU A 5 16.39 19.71 -17.85
N ALA A 6 17.19 20.35 -18.73
CA ALA A 6 17.49 21.78 -18.65
C ALA A 6 16.25 22.67 -18.87
N SER A 7 15.33 22.25 -19.75
CA SER A 7 14.07 22.98 -19.98
C SER A 7 13.10 22.96 -18.80
N ARG A 8 13.34 22.09 -17.80
CA ARG A 8 12.44 21.84 -16.65
C ARG A 8 12.96 22.39 -15.32
N GLY A 9 13.97 23.28 -15.35
CA GLY A 9 14.44 24.00 -14.17
C GLY A 9 15.40 23.24 -13.25
N LEU A 10 15.80 22.02 -13.63
CA LEU A 10 16.89 21.29 -12.96
C LEU A 10 18.22 21.82 -13.50
N ALA A 11 18.88 22.68 -12.72
CA ALA A 11 20.21 23.20 -13.04
C ALA A 11 21.23 22.06 -12.97
N LEU A 12 21.48 21.41 -14.11
CA LEU A 12 22.55 20.44 -14.25
C LEU A 12 23.88 21.20 -14.28
N ASN A 13 24.82 20.81 -13.41
CA ASN A 13 26.18 21.32 -13.42
C ASN A 13 26.82 21.09 -14.81
N ASP A 14 27.59 22.07 -15.33
CA ASP A 14 28.17 22.03 -16.68
C ASP A 14 29.05 20.78 -16.93
N ASP A 15 29.69 20.27 -15.87
CA ASP A 15 30.49 19.02 -15.89
C ASP A 15 29.63 17.76 -16.18
N LEU A 16 28.35 17.77 -15.79
CA LEU A 16 27.42 16.64 -15.93
C LEU A 16 26.85 16.57 -17.36
N SER A 17 26.57 17.72 -17.96
CA SER A 17 26.09 17.83 -19.35
C SER A 17 27.14 17.35 -20.36
N GLY A 18 28.43 17.66 -20.14
CA GLY A 18 29.53 17.19 -20.99
C GLY A 18 29.74 15.67 -20.93
N ARG A 19 29.49 15.05 -19.77
CA ARG A 19 29.66 13.60 -19.56
C ARG A 19 28.48 12.77 -20.07
N ILE A 20 27.26 13.31 -20.03
CA ILE A 20 26.09 12.65 -20.66
C ILE A 20 26.21 12.69 -22.19
N ALA A 21 26.77 13.76 -22.77
CA ALA A 21 27.04 13.82 -24.21
C ALA A 21 28.05 12.75 -24.67
N LEU A 22 29.05 12.42 -23.85
CA LEU A 22 29.99 11.33 -24.09
C LEU A 22 29.28 9.95 -24.19
N LEU A 23 28.24 9.72 -23.37
CA LEU A 23 27.44 8.49 -23.41
C LEU A 23 26.54 8.39 -24.66
N ASP A 24 25.97 9.51 -25.13
CA ASP A 24 25.14 9.53 -26.35
C ASP A 24 25.98 9.33 -27.64
N THR A 25 27.28 9.62 -27.60
CA THR A 25 28.17 9.55 -28.78
C THR A 25 29.01 8.26 -28.89
N ALA A 26 29.05 7.41 -27.87
CA ALA A 26 29.97 6.27 -27.85
C ALA A 26 29.29 4.94 -28.25
N GLY A 27 29.59 4.48 -29.47
CA GLY A 27 29.33 3.11 -29.94
C GLY A 27 30.22 2.04 -29.30
N GLY A 28 30.42 2.10 -27.97
CA GLY A 28 31.28 1.19 -27.23
C GLY A 28 31.02 1.24 -25.73
N ILE A 29 30.02 0.51 -25.27
CA ILE A 29 29.68 0.36 -23.84
C ILE A 29 30.81 -0.38 -23.08
N GLU A 30 31.71 -1.08 -23.80
CA GLU A 30 32.77 -1.91 -23.22
C GLU A 30 33.95 -1.13 -22.61
N ASP A 31 34.17 0.14 -22.97
CA ASP A 31 35.34 0.93 -22.53
C ASP A 31 35.06 1.88 -21.35
N ILE A 32 33.83 1.94 -20.87
CA ILE A 32 33.45 2.85 -19.78
C ILE A 32 33.81 2.20 -18.44
N ARG A 33 34.80 2.77 -17.75
CA ARG A 33 35.23 2.29 -16.43
C ARG A 33 34.06 2.35 -15.45
N LEU A 34 33.84 1.26 -14.70
CA LEU A 34 32.78 1.15 -13.68
C LEU A 34 32.78 2.30 -12.67
N THR A 35 33.95 2.87 -12.37
CA THR A 35 34.12 4.02 -11.48
C THR A 35 33.55 5.32 -12.04
N GLU A 36 33.54 5.50 -13.36
CA GLU A 36 32.92 6.65 -14.02
C GLU A 36 31.40 6.52 -14.06
N ILE A 37 30.89 5.30 -14.28
CA ILE A 37 29.45 4.98 -14.18
C ILE A 37 28.95 5.25 -12.77
N LEU A 38 29.67 4.80 -11.74
CA LEU A 38 29.28 5.02 -10.34
C LEU A 38 29.27 6.50 -9.97
N ARG A 39 30.23 7.29 -10.45
CA ARG A 39 30.28 8.74 -10.21
C ARG A 39 29.17 9.48 -10.94
N LEU A 40 28.88 9.09 -12.19
CA LEU A 40 27.76 9.66 -12.94
C LEU A 40 26.43 9.31 -12.27
N HIS A 41 26.26 8.06 -11.84
CA HIS A 41 25.08 7.60 -11.11
C HIS A 41 24.91 8.38 -9.80
N ALA A 42 25.98 8.57 -9.03
CA ALA A 42 25.94 9.37 -7.79
C ALA A 42 25.59 10.84 -8.05
N ALA A 43 26.15 11.44 -9.10
CA ALA A 43 25.87 12.82 -9.47
C ALA A 43 24.43 13.01 -9.99
N LEU A 44 23.92 12.05 -10.76
CA LEU A 44 22.52 12.02 -11.19
C LEU A 44 21.57 11.81 -10.01
N ALA A 45 21.87 10.85 -9.12
CA ALA A 45 21.09 10.60 -7.91
C ALA A 45 21.02 11.83 -7.00
N GLN A 46 22.13 12.57 -6.88
CA GLN A 46 22.17 13.80 -6.11
C GLN A 46 21.39 14.94 -6.78
N ALA A 47 21.46 15.06 -8.11
CA ALA A 47 20.71 16.06 -8.87
C ALA A 47 19.20 15.78 -8.89
N VAL A 48 18.81 14.51 -8.75
CA VAL A 48 17.43 14.04 -8.79
C VAL A 48 16.78 13.99 -7.41
N SER A 49 17.56 13.97 -6.32
CA SER A 49 17.02 14.00 -4.95
C SER A 49 16.18 15.27 -4.70
N PRO A 50 14.94 15.17 -4.17
CA PRO A 50 14.32 14.01 -3.49
C PRO A 50 13.45 13.09 -4.37
N ALA A 51 13.42 13.27 -5.69
CA ALA A 51 12.60 12.45 -6.59
C ALA A 51 13.15 11.02 -6.69
N LEU A 52 12.26 10.02 -6.75
CA LEU A 52 12.63 8.63 -6.99
C LEU A 52 12.76 8.40 -8.52
N PRO A 53 13.66 7.50 -8.96
CA PRO A 53 13.78 7.14 -10.38
C PRO A 53 12.45 6.71 -11.01
N GLU A 54 11.66 5.91 -10.28
CA GLU A 54 10.33 5.45 -10.69
C GLU A 54 9.33 6.60 -10.87
N THR A 55 9.36 7.62 -9.99
CA THR A 55 8.49 8.80 -10.14
C THR A 55 8.86 9.65 -11.35
N LEU A 56 10.14 9.76 -11.68
CA LEU A 56 10.59 10.46 -12.89
C LEU A 56 10.21 9.70 -14.16
N GLU A 57 10.34 8.37 -14.15
CA GLU A 57 9.94 7.52 -15.26
C GLU A 57 8.43 7.61 -15.51
N LEU A 58 7.61 7.55 -14.45
CA LEU A 58 6.16 7.72 -14.54
C LEU A 58 5.78 9.12 -15.07
N LEU A 59 6.47 10.18 -14.64
CA LEU A 59 6.27 11.53 -15.16
C LEU A 59 6.69 11.66 -16.64
N LEU A 60 7.76 10.99 -17.06
CA LEU A 60 8.20 10.96 -18.45
C LEU A 60 7.25 10.16 -19.34
N TRP A 61 6.77 9.03 -18.84
CA TRP A 61 5.82 8.16 -19.51
C TRP A 61 4.44 8.83 -19.65
N GLU A 62 3.94 9.51 -18.60
CA GLU A 62 2.68 10.27 -18.66
C GLU A 62 2.80 11.48 -19.61
N ALA A 63 3.98 12.12 -19.68
CA ALA A 63 4.26 13.17 -20.65
C ALA A 63 4.28 12.64 -22.10
N GLY A 64 4.75 11.41 -22.33
CA GLY A 64 4.72 10.76 -23.64
C GLY A 64 3.31 10.34 -24.08
N ARG A 65 2.47 9.91 -23.13
CA ARG A 65 1.13 9.37 -23.40
C ARG A 65 0.08 10.42 -23.79
N GLN A 66 0.26 11.69 -23.43
CA GLN A 66 -0.76 12.74 -23.59
C GLN A 66 -0.68 13.55 -24.90
N THR A 67 0.19 13.16 -25.83
CA THR A 67 0.19 13.70 -27.20
C THR A 67 -0.93 13.09 -28.08
N SER A 68 -1.68 12.13 -27.53
CA SER A 68 -2.78 11.44 -28.20
C SER A 68 -4.13 11.85 -27.60
N TYR A 69 -5.17 11.85 -28.44
CA TYR A 69 -6.59 12.22 -28.22
C TYR A 69 -6.91 13.72 -28.39
N LEU A 70 -7.78 14.17 -29.30
CA LEU A 70 -8.95 13.56 -29.96
C LEU A 70 -9.00 14.00 -31.45
N THR A 71 -8.87 13.05 -32.37
CA THR A 71 -9.24 13.24 -33.79
C THR A 71 -10.45 12.37 -34.08
N HIS A 72 -11.65 12.90 -33.83
CA HIS A 72 -12.87 12.33 -34.40
C HIS A 72 -13.13 13.00 -35.75
N GLY A 73 -13.14 12.20 -36.83
CA GLY A 73 -13.78 12.54 -38.09
C GLY A 73 -13.22 13.77 -38.83
N GLY A 74 -12.01 13.68 -39.38
CA GLY A 74 -11.58 14.36 -40.63
C GLY A 74 -11.67 15.89 -40.73
N THR A 75 -12.13 16.62 -39.73
CA THR A 75 -12.23 18.07 -39.75
C THR A 75 -11.56 18.65 -38.51
N ARG A 76 -10.48 19.41 -38.74
CA ARG A 76 -9.76 20.16 -37.71
C ARG A 76 -10.64 21.32 -37.22
N LEU A 77 -11.57 21.03 -36.33
CA LEU A 77 -12.12 22.06 -35.46
C LEU A 77 -11.16 22.24 -34.29
N PRO A 78 -10.67 23.46 -34.01
CA PRO A 78 -9.89 23.71 -32.81
C PRO A 78 -10.78 23.45 -31.61
N ASN A 79 -10.54 22.34 -30.91
CA ASN A 79 -11.15 22.08 -29.62
C ASN A 79 -10.85 23.29 -28.72
N MET A 80 -11.88 23.97 -28.19
CA MET A 80 -11.68 24.97 -27.13
C MET A 80 -11.02 24.35 -25.87
N LEU A 81 -11.03 23.01 -25.77
CA LEU A 81 -10.34 22.20 -24.75
C LEU A 81 -8.88 21.84 -25.08
N GLY A 82 -8.40 22.12 -26.30
CA GLY A 82 -7.00 21.93 -26.72
C GLY A 82 -6.02 22.96 -26.11
N LEU A 83 -6.54 23.98 -25.42
CA LEU A 83 -5.77 24.88 -24.56
C LEU A 83 -5.29 24.21 -23.26
N SER A 84 -5.83 23.03 -22.91
CA SER A 84 -5.53 22.38 -21.63
C SER A 84 -4.11 21.78 -21.52
N HIS A 85 -3.40 21.62 -22.65
CA HIS A 85 -1.98 21.24 -22.65
C HIS A 85 -1.06 22.37 -22.16
N TRP A 86 -1.53 23.63 -22.23
CA TRP A 86 -0.77 24.79 -21.75
C TRP A 86 -0.86 24.96 -20.22
N VAL A 87 -1.93 24.46 -19.59
CA VAL A 87 -2.29 24.83 -18.21
C VAL A 87 -1.65 23.93 -17.15
N ALA A 88 -1.45 22.62 -17.43
CA ALA A 88 -0.76 21.73 -16.49
C ALA A 88 -0.17 20.48 -17.17
N PRO A 89 1.06 20.06 -16.79
CA PRO A 89 1.76 18.92 -17.40
C PRO A 89 1.20 17.54 -16.99
N VAL A 90 0.31 17.45 -16.00
CA VAL A 90 -0.10 16.19 -15.37
C VAL A 90 -1.63 15.99 -15.45
N GLY A 91 -2.07 14.75 -15.71
CA GLY A 91 -3.49 14.44 -15.96
C GLY A 91 -4.41 14.66 -14.75
N ALA A 92 -3.98 14.29 -13.54
CA ALA A 92 -4.83 14.47 -12.35
C ALA A 92 -5.00 15.95 -11.98
N VAL A 93 -3.95 16.76 -12.08
CA VAL A 93 -4.00 18.21 -11.85
C VAL A 93 -4.97 18.88 -12.81
N ARG A 94 -4.99 18.46 -14.09
CA ARG A 94 -5.95 18.95 -15.07
C ARG A 94 -7.39 18.66 -14.68
N LYS A 95 -7.69 17.46 -14.16
CA LYS A 95 -9.03 17.11 -13.67
C LYS A 95 -9.45 18.02 -12.50
N VAL A 96 -8.52 18.34 -11.60
CA VAL A 96 -8.78 19.26 -10.48
C VAL A 96 -9.02 20.70 -10.98
N ILE A 97 -8.27 21.16 -11.99
CA ILE A 97 -8.49 22.48 -12.62
C ILE A 97 -9.88 22.55 -13.25
N TRP A 98 -10.31 21.50 -13.97
CA TRP A 98 -11.66 21.44 -14.55
C TRP A 98 -12.74 21.43 -13.48
N MET A 99 -12.50 20.71 -12.37
CA MET A 99 -13.42 20.71 -11.24
C MET A 99 -13.49 22.10 -10.58
N ALA A 100 -12.37 22.80 -10.44
CA ALA A 100 -12.32 24.17 -9.93
C ALA A 100 -13.10 25.13 -10.84
N LEU A 101 -12.88 25.04 -12.16
CA LEU A 101 -13.64 25.80 -13.17
C LEU A 101 -15.14 25.50 -13.11
N PHE A 102 -15.51 24.22 -12.94
CA PHE A 102 -16.90 23.82 -12.77
C PHE A 102 -17.53 24.49 -11.53
N PHE A 103 -16.88 24.43 -10.37
CA PHE A 103 -17.38 25.11 -9.17
C PHE A 103 -17.44 26.63 -9.34
N PHE A 104 -16.48 27.23 -10.04
CA PHE A 104 -16.51 28.65 -10.40
C PHE A 104 -17.72 28.97 -11.28
N CYS A 105 -17.97 28.19 -12.33
CA CYS A 105 -19.13 28.34 -13.20
C CYS A 105 -20.45 28.19 -12.42
N VAL A 106 -20.55 27.22 -11.52
CA VAL A 106 -21.73 27.04 -10.64
C VAL A 106 -21.89 28.25 -9.73
N PHE A 107 -20.82 28.76 -9.12
CA PHE A 107 -20.85 29.95 -8.28
C PHE A 107 -21.40 31.18 -9.03
N PHE A 108 -20.85 31.48 -10.22
CA PHE A 108 -21.33 32.60 -11.04
C PHE A 108 -22.75 32.38 -11.55
N ALA A 109 -23.10 31.16 -11.97
CA ALA A 109 -24.46 30.83 -12.39
C ALA A 109 -25.46 31.06 -11.25
N VAL A 110 -25.15 30.63 -10.03
CA VAL A 110 -26.01 30.87 -8.88
C VAL A 110 -26.13 32.38 -8.63
N ILE A 111 -25.04 33.15 -8.60
CA ILE A 111 -25.12 34.60 -8.39
C ILE A 111 -25.98 35.31 -9.44
N ILE A 112 -25.85 34.93 -10.71
CA ILE A 112 -26.54 35.60 -11.82
C ILE A 112 -28.02 35.19 -11.90
N PHE A 113 -28.33 33.90 -11.73
CA PHE A 113 -29.68 33.37 -12.03
C PHE A 113 -30.58 33.17 -10.81
N SER A 114 -30.04 33.08 -9.59
CA SER A 114 -30.85 32.71 -8.41
C SER A 114 -31.60 33.86 -7.76
N GLY A 115 -31.23 35.12 -8.02
CA GLY A 115 -31.85 36.29 -7.37
C GLY A 115 -31.67 36.33 -5.85
N LEU A 116 -30.66 35.64 -5.30
CA LEU A 116 -30.40 35.59 -3.86
C LEU A 116 -30.14 36.98 -3.28
N THR A 117 -30.85 37.30 -2.19
CA THR A 117 -30.64 38.54 -1.44
C THR A 117 -29.50 38.39 -0.43
N MET A 118 -28.80 39.49 -0.12
CA MET A 118 -27.73 39.49 0.90
C MET A 118 -28.22 38.99 2.27
N GLN A 119 -29.50 39.22 2.59
CA GLN A 119 -30.11 38.77 3.83
C GLN A 119 -30.30 37.24 3.87
N GLN A 120 -30.58 36.60 2.73
CA GLN A 120 -30.68 35.13 2.64
C GLN A 120 -29.29 34.47 2.74
N VAL A 121 -28.26 35.07 2.12
CA VAL A 121 -26.88 34.57 2.23
C VAL A 121 -26.36 34.72 3.66
N ALA A 122 -26.60 35.87 4.30
CA ALA A 122 -26.29 36.11 5.71
C ALA A 122 -27.08 35.17 6.63
N GLY A 123 -28.32 34.85 6.26
CA GLY A 123 -29.22 33.93 6.96
C GLY A 123 -28.82 32.46 6.89
N GLY A 124 -27.99 32.07 5.91
CA GLY A 124 -27.45 30.71 5.77
C GLY A 124 -28.53 29.68 5.45
N LEU A 125 -28.23 28.38 5.60
CA LEU A 125 -29.24 27.36 5.34
C LEU A 125 -30.30 27.35 6.46
N PRO A 126 -31.60 27.47 6.13
CA PRO A 126 -32.67 27.50 7.14
C PRO A 126 -32.66 26.29 8.08
N ALA A 127 -32.30 25.11 7.56
CA ALA A 127 -32.23 23.85 8.33
C ALA A 127 -31.26 23.88 9.52
N PHE A 128 -30.21 24.71 9.48
CA PHE A 128 -29.17 24.78 10.52
C PHE A 128 -29.34 25.93 11.50
N ASN A 129 -30.20 26.91 11.19
CA ASN A 129 -30.29 28.17 11.94
C ASN A 129 -31.46 28.26 12.92
N ASN A 130 -32.46 27.37 12.83
CA ASN A 130 -33.63 27.43 13.70
C ASN A 130 -33.91 26.07 14.38
N VAL A 131 -33.84 26.00 15.71
CA VAL A 131 -34.11 24.77 16.46
C VAL A 131 -35.57 24.32 16.27
N ALA A 132 -36.48 25.26 15.97
CA ALA A 132 -37.86 24.98 15.61
C ALA A 132 -38.02 24.34 14.22
N SER A 133 -37.07 24.52 13.29
CA SER A 133 -37.13 23.92 11.94
C SER A 133 -36.57 22.50 11.88
N VAL A 134 -35.79 22.05 12.87
CA VAL A 134 -35.39 20.64 12.97
C VAL A 134 -36.61 19.75 13.31
N ALA A 135 -37.52 20.26 14.15
CA ALA A 135 -38.79 19.60 14.44
C ALA A 135 -39.77 19.63 13.25
N ASN A 136 -39.70 20.67 12.41
CA ASN A 136 -40.51 20.81 11.18
C ASN A 136 -39.81 20.32 9.90
N ALA A 137 -38.64 19.68 9.98
CA ALA A 137 -37.91 19.15 8.82
C ALA A 137 -38.68 18.01 8.09
N VAL A 138 -39.75 17.50 8.71
CA VAL A 138 -40.69 16.50 8.17
C VAL A 138 -41.98 17.15 7.64
N ALA A 139 -42.13 18.48 7.72
CA ALA A 139 -43.26 19.17 7.10
C ALA A 139 -42.98 19.44 5.60
N PRO A 140 -43.99 19.37 4.72
CA PRO A 140 -43.81 19.64 3.29
C PRO A 140 -43.39 21.10 3.08
N VAL A 141 -42.12 21.31 2.74
CA VAL A 141 -41.58 22.62 2.32
C VAL A 141 -42.37 23.10 1.11
N ALA A 142 -42.91 24.32 1.20
CA ALA A 142 -43.62 24.98 0.11
C ALA A 142 -42.73 25.03 -1.15
N PRO A 143 -43.28 24.82 -2.36
CA PRO A 143 -42.49 24.72 -3.58
C PRO A 143 -41.68 26.00 -3.89
N GLU A 144 -42.14 27.16 -3.40
CA GLU A 144 -41.48 28.46 -3.50
C GLU A 144 -40.17 28.58 -2.68
N ASP A 145 -40.03 27.81 -1.60
CA ASP A 145 -38.82 27.82 -0.74
C ASP A 145 -37.74 26.84 -1.21
N ARG A 146 -38.11 25.84 -2.02
CA ARG A 146 -37.18 24.79 -2.48
C ARG A 146 -36.09 25.33 -3.39
N GLY A 147 -36.44 26.28 -4.27
CA GLY A 147 -35.49 26.92 -5.18
C GLY A 147 -34.42 27.73 -4.44
N THR A 148 -34.84 28.48 -3.42
CA THR A 148 -33.94 29.31 -2.59
C THR A 148 -32.98 28.44 -1.77
N ILE A 149 -33.48 27.35 -1.17
CA ILE A 149 -32.64 26.41 -0.41
C ILE A 149 -31.63 25.72 -1.32
N ALA A 150 -32.06 25.26 -2.51
CA ALA A 150 -31.16 24.64 -3.48
C ALA A 150 -30.09 25.63 -3.98
N ALA A 151 -30.46 26.89 -4.21
CA ALA A 151 -29.53 27.94 -4.62
C ALA A 151 -28.51 28.27 -3.51
N LEU A 152 -28.95 28.37 -2.25
CA LEU A 152 -28.04 28.58 -1.11
C LEU A 152 -27.09 27.40 -0.92
N LEU A 153 -27.59 26.17 -1.03
CA LEU A 153 -26.74 24.98 -0.94
C LEU A 153 -25.72 24.95 -2.08
N ALA A 154 -26.14 25.22 -3.32
CA ALA A 154 -25.24 25.31 -4.47
C ALA A 154 -24.21 26.45 -4.32
N LEU A 155 -24.58 27.58 -3.73
CA LEU A 155 -23.68 28.69 -3.43
C LEU A 155 -22.58 28.28 -2.44
N PHE A 156 -22.96 27.72 -1.28
CA PHE A 156 -21.98 27.32 -0.27
C PHE A 156 -21.16 26.10 -0.71
N ALA A 157 -21.75 25.16 -1.45
CA ALA A 157 -21.05 24.01 -2.01
C ALA A 157 -20.04 24.42 -3.08
N SER A 158 -20.36 25.40 -3.94
CA SER A 158 -19.42 25.92 -4.93
C SER A 158 -18.27 26.67 -4.27
N LEU A 159 -18.53 27.51 -3.27
CA LEU A 159 -17.47 28.19 -2.51
C LEU A 159 -16.55 27.22 -1.75
N ALA A 160 -17.13 26.21 -1.10
CA ALA A 160 -16.36 25.16 -0.42
C ALA A 160 -15.56 24.30 -1.41
N GLY A 161 -16.16 23.95 -2.56
CA GLY A 161 -15.52 23.22 -3.65
C GLY A 161 -14.35 23.99 -4.27
N ILE A 162 -14.48 25.31 -4.47
CA ILE A 162 -13.40 26.19 -4.92
C ILE A 162 -12.24 26.15 -3.92
N GLY A 163 -12.51 26.34 -2.62
CA GLY A 163 -11.48 26.27 -1.58
C GLY A 163 -10.74 24.92 -1.57
N ALA A 164 -11.48 23.82 -1.67
CA ALA A 164 -10.93 22.48 -1.66
C ALA A 164 -10.09 22.17 -2.90
N CYS A 165 -10.51 22.62 -4.09
CA CYS A 165 -9.72 22.48 -5.31
C CYS A 165 -8.42 23.29 -5.25
N PHE A 166 -8.45 24.51 -4.70
CA PHE A 166 -7.24 25.32 -4.52
C PHE A 166 -6.24 24.66 -3.57
N TYR A 167 -6.70 24.07 -2.47
CA TYR A 167 -5.83 23.31 -1.56
C TYR A 167 -5.12 22.17 -2.28
N VAL A 168 -5.87 21.36 -3.02
CA VAL A 168 -5.31 20.22 -3.76
C VAL A 168 -4.36 20.68 -4.87
N LEU A 169 -4.67 21.78 -5.57
CA LEU A 169 -3.78 22.36 -6.58
C LEU A 169 -2.47 22.86 -5.97
N PHE A 170 -2.55 23.52 -4.82
CA PHE A 170 -1.37 24.02 -4.11
C PHE A 170 -0.48 22.88 -3.61
N ASP A 171 -1.09 21.83 -3.05
CA ASP A 171 -0.40 20.64 -2.59
C ASP A 171 0.25 19.87 -3.76
N ALA A 172 -0.50 19.65 -4.85
CA ALA A 172 0.00 19.00 -6.06
C ALA A 172 1.16 19.78 -6.72
N HIS A 173 1.07 21.12 -6.77
CA HIS A 173 2.18 21.96 -7.24
C HIS A 173 3.45 21.74 -6.42
N GLY A 174 3.34 21.57 -5.10
CA GLY A 174 4.46 21.25 -4.22
C GLY A 174 5.14 19.92 -4.56
N TYR A 175 4.38 18.87 -4.88
CA TYR A 175 4.94 17.58 -5.28
C TYR A 175 5.55 17.61 -6.69
N ILE A 176 4.91 18.30 -7.63
CA ILE A 176 5.41 18.45 -9.00
C ILE A 176 6.71 19.26 -9.02
N ALA A 177 6.78 20.36 -8.27
CA ALA A 177 7.99 21.17 -8.15
C ALA A 177 9.18 20.40 -7.54
N LYS A 178 8.90 19.38 -6.73
CA LYS A 178 9.91 18.50 -6.12
C LYS A 178 10.20 17.23 -6.93
N GLY A 179 9.51 17.02 -8.06
CA GLY A 179 9.64 15.81 -8.89
C GLY A 179 9.14 14.52 -8.22
N SER A 180 8.53 14.59 -7.04
CA SER A 180 8.07 13.45 -6.24
C SER A 180 6.58 13.16 -6.43
N TYR A 181 6.04 13.50 -7.60
CA TYR A 181 4.62 13.36 -7.89
C TYR A 181 4.30 11.92 -8.31
N ASP A 182 3.31 11.31 -7.65
CA ASP A 182 2.80 9.97 -7.99
C ASP A 182 1.37 10.06 -8.57
N PRO A 183 1.16 9.74 -9.86
CA PRO A 183 -0.16 9.75 -10.50
C PRO A 183 -1.16 8.74 -9.89
N ARG A 184 -0.69 7.68 -9.23
CA ARG A 184 -1.55 6.65 -8.60
C ARG A 184 -2.33 7.20 -7.41
N LEU A 185 -1.83 8.27 -6.78
CA LEU A 185 -2.52 8.98 -5.72
C LEU A 185 -3.67 9.88 -6.24
N GLY A 186 -3.98 9.85 -7.54
CA GLY A 186 -5.06 10.64 -8.14
C GLY A 186 -6.43 10.48 -7.46
N GLN A 187 -6.73 9.29 -6.92
CA GLN A 187 -7.96 9.04 -6.16
C GLN A 187 -7.97 9.76 -4.80
N ASN A 188 -6.80 9.93 -4.18
CA ASN A 188 -6.64 10.62 -2.90
C ASN A 188 -7.00 12.13 -3.03
N TYR A 189 -6.77 12.73 -4.20
CA TYR A 189 -7.21 14.10 -4.48
C TYR A 189 -8.74 14.25 -4.46
N GLY A 190 -9.48 13.27 -4.98
CA GLY A 190 -10.94 13.27 -4.93
C GLY A 190 -11.49 13.20 -3.50
N ILE A 191 -10.89 12.35 -2.66
CA ILE A 191 -11.23 12.22 -1.23
C ILE A 191 -10.98 13.55 -0.50
N ARG A 192 -9.85 14.20 -0.75
CA ARG A 192 -9.51 15.50 -0.14
C ARG A 192 -10.45 16.61 -0.57
N ILE A 193 -10.85 16.63 -1.84
CA ILE A 193 -11.87 17.58 -2.34
C ILE A 193 -13.21 17.35 -1.63
N GLY A 194 -13.64 16.09 -1.49
CA GLY A 194 -14.87 15.74 -0.78
C GLY A 194 -14.86 16.17 0.69
N LEU A 195 -13.75 15.91 1.39
CA LEU A 195 -13.58 16.33 2.80
C LEU A 195 -13.56 17.86 2.95
N GLY A 196 -12.84 18.57 2.07
CA GLY A 196 -12.83 20.03 2.05
C GLY A 196 -14.22 20.61 1.80
N LEU A 197 -14.95 20.07 0.82
CA LEU A 197 -16.31 20.51 0.52
C LEU A 197 -17.25 20.36 1.73
N MET A 198 -17.18 19.22 2.44
CA MET A 198 -17.98 19.00 3.65
C MET A 198 -17.56 19.96 4.78
N ALA A 199 -16.25 20.14 5.01
CA ALA A 199 -15.74 21.04 6.03
C ALA A 199 -16.14 22.51 5.76
N GLY A 200 -16.09 22.96 4.51
CA GLY A 200 -16.52 24.30 4.10
C GLY A 200 -18.02 24.53 4.31
N ILE A 201 -18.85 23.57 3.92
CA ILE A 201 -20.31 23.66 4.16
C ILE A 201 -20.57 23.72 5.66
N LEU A 202 -20.01 22.80 6.46
CA LEU A 202 -20.22 22.78 7.91
C LEU A 202 -19.77 24.07 8.57
N LEU A 203 -18.56 24.55 8.27
CA LEU A 203 -18.01 25.75 8.89
C LEU A 203 -18.84 27.01 8.59
N SER A 204 -19.39 27.10 7.37
CA SER A 204 -20.27 28.21 6.99
C SER A 204 -21.58 28.26 7.78
N GLN A 205 -22.03 27.14 8.37
CA GLN A 205 -23.27 27.05 9.15
C GLN A 205 -23.07 27.18 10.66
N VAL A 206 -21.85 27.01 11.18
CA VAL A 206 -21.56 27.00 12.62
C VAL A 206 -21.66 28.39 13.25
N LEU A 207 -21.43 29.48 12.51
CA LEU A 207 -21.56 30.83 13.07
C LEU A 207 -23.04 31.19 13.28
N PRO A 208 -23.49 31.44 14.52
CA PRO A 208 -24.85 31.93 14.74
C PRO A 208 -25.00 33.33 14.13
N ALA A 209 -26.06 33.55 13.35
CA ALA A 209 -26.43 34.87 12.85
C ALA A 209 -26.99 35.71 14.00
N LYS A 210 -26.15 36.07 14.98
CA LYS A 210 -26.47 37.08 15.97
C LYS A 210 -25.96 38.42 15.45
N ASP A 211 -26.93 39.27 15.17
CA ASP A 211 -26.83 40.67 14.76
C ASP A 211 -26.42 40.84 13.29
N GLY A 212 -27.38 41.33 12.49
CA GLY A 212 -27.32 41.51 11.03
C GLY A 212 -26.33 42.57 10.54
N GLY A 213 -25.11 42.58 11.09
CA GLY A 213 -24.00 43.35 10.54
C GLY A 213 -23.53 42.75 9.22
N GLU A 214 -23.07 43.61 8.31
CA GLU A 214 -22.49 43.25 6.99
C GLU A 214 -21.39 42.17 7.10
N TRP A 215 -20.71 42.10 8.25
CA TRP A 215 -19.73 41.07 8.58
C TRP A 215 -20.28 39.64 8.56
N THR A 216 -21.56 39.42 8.89
CA THR A 216 -22.17 38.08 8.84
C THR A 216 -22.49 37.64 7.42
N ALA A 217 -22.87 38.58 6.55
CA ALA A 217 -23.14 38.36 5.13
C ALA A 217 -21.88 38.00 4.34
N ILE A 218 -20.74 38.59 4.69
CA ILE A 218 -19.43 38.30 4.09
C ILE A 218 -18.76 37.11 4.78
N GLY A 219 -18.93 36.98 6.10
CA GLY A 219 -18.26 35.98 6.92
C GLY A 219 -18.61 34.54 6.53
N ARG A 220 -19.89 34.22 6.28
CA ARG A 220 -20.31 32.85 5.94
C ARG A 220 -19.77 32.35 4.58
N PRO A 221 -19.83 33.14 3.49
CA PRO A 221 -19.15 32.81 2.24
C PRO A 221 -17.63 32.64 2.39
N VAL A 222 -16.96 33.54 3.13
CA VAL A 222 -15.52 33.45 3.39
C VAL A 222 -15.18 32.19 4.18
N LEU A 223 -15.97 31.85 5.19
CA LEU A 223 -15.81 30.62 5.96
C LEU A 223 -16.05 29.36 5.14
N ALA A 224 -16.95 29.39 4.14
CA ALA A 224 -17.12 28.29 3.22
C ALA A 224 -15.85 28.04 2.39
N VAL A 225 -15.24 29.10 1.86
CA VAL A 225 -13.96 29.01 1.12
C VAL A 225 -12.82 28.55 2.03
N VAL A 226 -12.69 29.15 3.21
CA VAL A 226 -11.64 28.81 4.18
C VAL A 226 -11.79 27.38 4.68
N GLY A 227 -13.00 26.94 5.02
CA GLY A 227 -13.27 25.56 5.43
C GLY A 227 -13.03 24.57 4.29
N GLY A 228 -13.33 24.96 3.05
CA GLY A 228 -12.96 24.25 1.82
C GLY A 228 -11.46 24.02 1.69
N PHE A 229 -10.68 25.10 1.82
CA PHE A 229 -9.22 25.08 1.74
C PHE A 229 -8.56 24.34 2.91
N SER A 230 -9.21 24.36 4.07
CA SER A 230 -8.63 23.92 5.34
C SER A 230 -9.19 22.58 5.84
N GLY A 231 -9.75 21.74 4.95
CA GLY A 231 -10.41 20.48 5.30
C GLY A 231 -9.60 19.59 6.26
N GLN A 232 -8.27 19.59 6.13
CA GLN A 232 -7.37 18.85 7.02
C GLN A 232 -7.22 19.47 8.41
N LEU A 233 -7.23 20.80 8.55
CA LEU A 233 -7.24 21.47 9.86
C LEU A 233 -8.57 21.27 10.58
N VAL A 234 -9.69 21.33 9.86
CA VAL A 234 -11.03 21.12 10.42
C VAL A 234 -11.17 19.67 10.91
N TYR A 235 -10.69 18.70 10.12
CA TYR A 235 -10.57 17.31 10.56
C TYR A 235 -9.70 17.17 11.82
N ASN A 236 -8.54 17.83 11.88
CA ASN A 236 -7.66 17.78 13.05
C ASN A 236 -8.29 18.40 14.30
N VAL A 237 -9.08 19.47 14.17
CA VAL A 237 -9.81 20.06 15.30
C VAL A 237 -10.93 19.12 15.75
N LEU A 238 -11.70 18.57 14.81
CA LEU A 238 -12.78 17.63 15.13
C LEU A 238 -12.23 16.36 15.76
N SER A 239 -11.14 15.81 15.22
CA SER A 239 -10.42 14.66 15.77
C SER A 239 -9.91 14.94 17.18
N LYS A 240 -9.30 16.11 17.44
CA LYS A 240 -8.89 16.50 18.80
C LYS A 240 -10.06 16.63 19.76
N LEU A 241 -11.21 17.13 19.30
CA LEU A 241 -12.43 17.19 20.12
C LEU A 241 -13.00 15.81 20.40
N VAL A 242 -13.00 14.92 19.41
CA VAL A 242 -13.42 13.51 19.56
C VAL A 242 -12.49 12.79 20.52
N THR A 243 -11.17 12.92 20.37
CA THR A 243 -10.18 12.32 21.28
C THR A 243 -10.28 12.90 22.69
N ALA A 244 -10.58 14.20 22.84
CA ALA A 244 -10.87 14.79 24.15
C ALA A 244 -12.17 14.24 24.76
N LEU A 245 -13.18 13.95 23.95
CA LEU A 245 -14.41 13.31 24.39
C LEU A 245 -14.18 11.84 24.78
N GLU A 246 -13.44 11.10 23.96
CA GLU A 246 -13.02 9.71 24.22
C GLU A 246 -12.20 9.60 25.50
N SER A 247 -11.29 10.56 25.74
CA SER A 247 -10.51 10.66 26.98
C SER A 247 -11.38 10.76 28.22
N ILE A 248 -12.52 11.45 28.17
CA ILE A 248 -13.46 11.55 29.30
C ILE A 248 -14.15 10.21 29.56
N PHE A 249 -14.41 9.42 28.51
CA PHE A 249 -15.02 8.09 28.62
C PHE A 249 -14.02 6.98 28.98
N GLU A 250 -12.75 7.11 28.59
CA GLU A 250 -11.69 6.16 28.95
C GLU A 250 -11.19 6.33 30.39
N GLU A 251 -11.30 7.54 30.96
CA GLU A 251 -10.90 7.82 32.34
C GLU A 251 -11.71 6.97 33.35
N ASP A 252 -13.01 6.72 33.09
CA ASP A 252 -13.87 5.92 33.96
C ASP A 252 -13.50 4.42 33.94
N ARG A 253 -13.10 3.89 32.78
CA ARG A 253 -12.63 2.50 32.63
C ARG A 253 -11.23 2.30 33.21
N ASN A 254 -10.35 3.28 33.03
CA ASN A 254 -8.99 3.26 33.59
C ASN A 254 -9.01 3.44 35.11
N GLN A 255 -9.93 4.23 35.66
CA GLN A 255 -10.13 4.32 37.12
C GLN A 255 -10.65 3.00 37.71
N ALA A 256 -11.53 2.26 37.01
CA ALA A 256 -11.97 0.94 37.44
C ALA A 256 -10.81 -0.09 37.43
N ILE A 257 -9.96 -0.07 36.40
CA ILE A 257 -8.77 -0.93 36.30
C ILE A 257 -7.72 -0.55 37.36
N ALA A 258 -7.51 0.74 37.62
CA ALA A 258 -6.58 1.22 38.65
C ALA A 258 -7.03 0.83 40.07
N ARG A 259 -8.34 0.83 40.36
CA ARG A 259 -8.88 0.33 41.63
C ARG A 259 -8.67 -1.18 41.77
N ALA A 260 -8.97 -1.95 40.71
CA ALA A 260 -8.73 -3.40 40.70
C ALA A 260 -7.23 -3.77 40.82
N ALA A 261 -6.34 -2.98 40.21
CA ALA A 261 -4.89 -3.16 40.33
C ALA A 261 -4.38 -2.84 41.73
N LYS A 262 -4.92 -1.80 42.37
CA LYS A 262 -4.57 -1.42 43.76
C LYS A 262 -5.04 -2.49 44.76
N GLU A 263 -6.24 -3.04 44.59
CA GLU A 263 -6.73 -4.16 45.40
C GLU A 263 -5.86 -5.43 45.21
N ALA A 264 -5.38 -5.71 43.99
CA ALA A 264 -4.47 -6.81 43.72
C ALA A 264 -3.08 -6.60 44.35
N GLU A 265 -2.58 -5.36 44.37
CA GLU A 265 -1.30 -4.99 44.99
C GLU A 265 -1.35 -5.11 46.52
N GLU A 266 -2.45 -4.67 47.15
CA GLU A 266 -2.68 -4.84 48.58
C GLU A 266 -2.77 -6.32 48.98
N ALA A 267 -3.40 -7.16 48.14
CA ALA A 267 -3.44 -8.61 48.33
C ALA A 267 -2.05 -9.27 48.17
N ALA A 268 -1.24 -8.78 47.23
CA ALA A 268 0.14 -9.25 47.03
C ALA A 268 1.05 -8.84 48.21
N ALA A 269 0.91 -7.61 48.73
CA ALA A 269 1.65 -7.12 49.89
C ALA A 269 1.31 -7.92 51.17
N ALA A 270 0.03 -8.22 51.38
CA ALA A 270 -0.40 -9.08 52.50
C ALA A 270 0.20 -10.49 52.42
N ARG A 271 0.38 -11.04 51.20
CA ARG A 271 1.02 -12.34 50.98
C ARG A 271 2.52 -12.29 51.27
N LEU A 272 3.21 -11.21 50.91
CA LEU A 272 4.62 -11.00 51.23
C LEU A 272 4.87 -10.86 52.74
N ASN A 273 3.98 -10.18 53.47
CA ASN A 273 4.09 -10.07 54.93
C ASN A 273 3.94 -11.41 55.63
N ARG A 274 3.00 -12.27 55.19
CA ARG A 274 2.89 -13.64 55.72
C ARG A 274 4.15 -14.48 55.49
N LEU A 275 4.75 -14.37 54.31
CA LEU A 275 6.00 -15.05 54.00
C LEU A 275 7.17 -14.51 54.83
N ALA A 276 7.18 -13.21 55.16
CA ALA A 276 8.18 -12.61 56.04
C ALA A 276 8.02 -13.10 57.50
N GLU A 277 6.78 -13.23 57.98
CA GLU A 277 6.47 -13.80 59.30
C GLU A 277 6.93 -15.27 59.39
N GLU A 278 6.65 -16.08 58.37
CA GLU A 278 7.12 -17.47 58.27
C GLU A 278 8.66 -17.55 58.29
N ARG A 279 9.36 -16.68 57.55
CA ARG A 279 10.83 -16.60 57.59
C ARG A 279 11.37 -16.21 58.95
N SER A 280 10.68 -15.33 59.69
CA SER A 280 11.10 -14.93 61.04
C SER A 280 10.95 -16.07 62.05
N ALA A 281 9.90 -16.89 61.91
CA ALA A 281 9.70 -18.08 62.73
C ALA A 281 10.78 -19.15 62.48
N ASP A 282 11.15 -19.36 61.21
CA ASP A 282 12.23 -20.26 60.82
C ASP A 282 13.60 -19.81 61.36
N GLN A 283 13.88 -18.49 61.37
CA GLN A 283 15.11 -17.94 61.95
C GLN A 283 15.20 -18.20 63.46
N VAL A 284 14.10 -18.06 64.19
CA VAL A 284 14.05 -18.34 65.64
C VAL A 284 14.24 -19.84 65.93
N ALA A 285 13.63 -20.71 65.12
CA ALA A 285 13.81 -22.16 65.23
C ALA A 285 15.27 -22.59 64.97
N LEU A 286 15.94 -21.93 64.04
CA LEU A 286 17.32 -22.24 63.66
C LEU A 286 18.35 -21.69 64.67
N LEU A 287 18.07 -20.55 65.29
CA LEU A 287 18.83 -20.06 66.46
C LEU A 287 18.73 -21.03 67.66
N ALA A 288 17.57 -21.67 67.84
CA ALA A 288 17.42 -22.72 68.87
C ALA A 288 18.25 -23.97 68.53
N GLN A 289 18.31 -24.38 67.25
CA GLN A 289 19.15 -25.50 66.80
C GLN A 289 20.65 -25.21 66.92
N LEU A 290 21.09 -23.98 66.65
CA LEU A 290 22.48 -23.55 66.89
C LEU A 290 22.87 -23.60 68.37
N ARG A 291 21.92 -23.30 69.26
CA ARG A 291 22.14 -23.35 70.71
C ARG A 291 22.29 -24.80 71.22
N ASP A 292 21.54 -25.74 70.64
CA ASP A 292 21.58 -27.16 71.02
C ASP A 292 22.67 -27.97 70.28
N ALA A 293 23.35 -27.38 69.29
CA ALA A 293 24.45 -28.03 68.57
C ALA A 293 25.73 -28.09 69.46
N SER A 294 25.96 -29.27 70.04
CA SER A 294 27.07 -29.55 70.97
C SER A 294 28.43 -29.81 70.31
N SER A 295 28.50 -30.02 68.99
CA SER A 295 29.74 -30.32 68.27
C SER A 295 30.16 -29.21 67.27
N PRO A 296 31.46 -29.01 67.03
CA PRO A 296 31.97 -27.99 66.09
C PRO A 296 31.48 -28.19 64.65
N GLU A 297 31.42 -29.45 64.19
CA GLU A 297 31.00 -29.83 62.83
C GLU A 297 29.50 -29.58 62.59
N ALA A 298 28.66 -29.73 63.62
CA ALA A 298 27.23 -29.47 63.52
C ALA A 298 26.90 -27.97 63.38
N ARG A 299 27.76 -27.09 63.93
CA ARG A 299 27.58 -25.62 63.83
C ARG A 299 27.90 -25.10 62.44
N GLU A 300 28.88 -25.69 61.77
CA GLU A 300 29.33 -25.29 60.43
C GLU A 300 28.29 -25.61 59.34
N VAL A 301 27.63 -26.77 59.44
CA VAL A 301 26.53 -27.16 58.54
C VAL A 301 25.32 -26.22 58.67
N VAL A 302 25.03 -25.78 59.90
CA VAL A 302 23.91 -24.86 60.17
C VAL A 302 24.23 -23.42 59.73
N LEU A 303 25.48 -22.97 59.83
CA LEU A 303 25.93 -21.65 59.32
C LEU A 303 25.96 -21.58 57.79
N THR A 304 26.34 -22.67 57.12
CA THR A 304 26.40 -22.75 55.66
C THR A 304 25.00 -22.79 55.03
N SER A 305 24.06 -23.47 55.69
CA SER A 305 22.65 -23.49 55.27
C SER A 305 21.91 -22.17 55.54
N LEU A 306 22.33 -21.40 56.55
CA LEU A 306 21.80 -20.06 56.85
C LEU A 306 22.20 -19.03 55.78
N THR A 307 23.46 -19.03 55.36
CA THR A 307 23.99 -18.07 54.36
C THR A 307 23.41 -18.29 52.96
N ALA A 308 23.18 -19.53 52.55
CA ALA A 308 22.52 -19.85 51.27
C ALA A 308 21.02 -19.49 51.24
N ARG A 309 20.31 -19.58 52.37
CA ARG A 309 18.87 -19.28 52.46
C ARG A 309 18.54 -17.79 52.63
N MET A 310 19.41 -17.00 53.26
CA MET A 310 19.20 -15.54 53.39
C MET A 310 19.35 -14.77 52.07
N ALA A 311 20.05 -15.32 51.09
CA ALA A 311 20.30 -14.67 49.80
C ALA A 311 19.24 -14.97 48.71
N GLY A 312 18.25 -15.85 48.96
CA GLY A 312 17.15 -16.13 48.02
C GLY A 312 17.56 -16.68 46.64
N LEU A 313 18.82 -17.07 46.44
CA LEU A 313 19.44 -17.51 45.18
C LEU A 313 20.19 -18.83 45.41
N PRO A 314 20.27 -19.75 44.42
CA PRO A 314 21.48 -20.57 44.31
C PRO A 314 22.66 -19.61 44.03
N ALA A 315 23.71 -19.72 44.85
CA ALA A 315 24.91 -18.86 44.92
C ALA A 315 25.08 -17.72 43.87
N PRO A 316 25.15 -16.44 44.28
CA PRO A 316 25.30 -15.32 43.36
C PRO A 316 26.76 -15.05 42.93
N ALA A 317 26.95 -14.76 41.64
CA ALA A 317 28.10 -14.06 41.09
C ALA A 317 27.77 -12.56 40.89
N MET A 318 28.74 -11.69 41.16
CA MET A 318 28.67 -10.21 41.02
C MET A 318 28.34 -9.75 39.57
N PRO A 319 27.90 -8.49 39.35
CA PRO A 319 27.74 -7.92 38.00
C PRO A 319 29.10 -7.83 37.34
N VAL A 320 29.40 -8.81 36.49
CA VAL A 320 30.56 -8.80 35.62
C VAL A 320 30.20 -7.91 34.43
N PRO A 321 31.07 -6.98 33.98
CA PRO A 321 30.90 -6.35 32.68
C PRO A 321 30.66 -7.44 31.63
N ALA A 322 29.62 -7.29 30.82
CA ALA A 322 29.27 -8.30 29.83
C ALA A 322 30.50 -8.64 28.99
N SER A 323 30.85 -9.91 28.89
CA SER A 323 32.01 -10.31 28.09
C SER A 323 31.77 -9.93 26.63
N GLY A 324 32.83 -9.67 25.86
CA GLY A 324 32.69 -9.29 24.44
C GLY A 324 31.78 -10.23 23.63
N ALA A 325 31.80 -11.53 23.95
CA ALA A 325 30.92 -12.53 23.35
C ALA A 325 29.42 -12.37 23.71
N GLN A 326 29.10 -11.87 24.90
CA GLN A 326 27.71 -11.59 25.30
C GLN A 326 27.17 -10.35 24.59
N ILE A 327 28.02 -9.34 24.39
CA ILE A 327 27.66 -8.14 23.63
C ILE A 327 27.45 -8.49 22.15
N GLU A 328 28.33 -9.33 21.58
CA GLU A 328 28.20 -9.83 20.21
C GLU A 328 26.90 -10.63 20.01
N GLY A 329 26.59 -11.57 20.92
CA GLY A 329 25.32 -12.31 20.87
C GLY A 329 24.07 -11.42 21.02
N ALA A 330 24.15 -10.35 21.81
CA ALA A 330 23.06 -9.36 21.92
C ALA A 330 22.90 -8.54 20.63
N GLN A 331 24.01 -8.18 19.97
CA GLN A 331 24.00 -7.48 18.69
C GLN A 331 23.41 -8.35 17.56
N ASP A 332 23.73 -9.65 17.52
CA ASP A 332 23.13 -10.60 16.58
C ASP A 332 21.61 -10.76 16.80
N ALA A 333 21.19 -10.81 18.07
CA ALA A 333 19.77 -10.84 18.43
C ALA A 333 19.05 -9.56 17.96
N ILE A 334 19.68 -8.39 18.11
CA ILE A 334 19.16 -7.10 17.64
C ILE A 334 19.10 -7.05 16.11
N ALA A 335 20.13 -7.52 15.41
CA ALA A 335 20.13 -7.60 13.95
C ALA A 335 18.97 -8.48 13.44
N THR A 336 18.75 -9.62 14.11
CA THR A 336 17.62 -10.52 13.83
C THR A 336 16.27 -9.83 14.07
N LEU A 337 16.14 -9.08 15.18
CA LEU A 337 14.92 -8.32 15.50
C LEU A 337 14.63 -7.22 14.48
N ARG A 338 15.66 -6.50 14.00
CA ARG A 338 15.52 -5.49 12.95
C ARG A 338 15.07 -6.11 11.63
N ALA A 339 15.71 -7.20 11.20
CA ALA A 339 15.29 -7.93 10.00
C ALA A 339 13.83 -8.41 10.08
N ARG A 340 13.39 -8.87 11.26
CA ARG A 340 11.99 -9.24 11.51
C ARG A 340 11.04 -8.04 11.44
N ALA A 341 11.42 -6.90 11.99
CA ALA A 341 10.63 -5.67 11.92
C ALA A 341 10.47 -5.18 10.47
N ASP A 342 11.55 -5.16 9.70
CA ASP A 342 11.54 -4.76 8.29
C ASP A 342 10.64 -5.68 7.45
N PHE A 343 10.70 -6.99 7.70
CA PHE A 343 9.82 -7.97 7.06
C PHE A 343 8.35 -7.75 7.43
N LEU A 344 8.05 -7.54 8.71
CA LEU A 344 6.70 -7.27 9.17
C LEU A 344 6.13 -5.97 8.59
N ALA A 345 6.95 -4.91 8.49
CA ALA A 345 6.55 -3.65 7.87
C ALA A 345 6.15 -3.86 6.40
N ARG A 346 6.99 -4.55 5.62
CA ARG A 346 6.68 -4.90 4.22
C ARG A 346 5.39 -5.71 4.10
N ILE A 347 5.18 -6.71 4.96
CA ILE A 347 3.96 -7.51 4.95
C ILE A 347 2.73 -6.67 5.31
N VAL A 348 2.82 -5.80 6.32
CA VAL A 348 1.71 -4.93 6.72
C VAL A 348 1.30 -4.01 5.59
N ASP A 349 2.25 -3.45 4.84
CA ASP A 349 1.98 -2.58 3.70
C ASP A 349 1.34 -3.32 2.51
N LEU A 350 1.60 -4.62 2.38
CA LEU A 350 1.07 -5.45 1.30
C LEU A 350 -0.29 -6.10 1.61
N LEU A 351 -0.65 -6.27 2.88
CA LEU A 351 -1.89 -6.94 3.28
C LEU A 351 -3.09 -5.98 3.35
N PRO A 352 -4.33 -6.47 3.21
CA PRO A 352 -5.54 -5.69 3.49
C PRO A 352 -5.64 -5.29 4.96
N GLU A 353 -6.27 -4.14 5.24
CA GLU A 353 -6.43 -3.59 6.60
C GLU A 353 -7.07 -4.57 7.61
N SER A 354 -7.92 -5.49 7.14
CA SER A 354 -8.60 -6.48 8.00
C SER A 354 -7.66 -7.46 8.71
N ASP A 355 -6.45 -7.66 8.19
CA ASP A 355 -5.51 -8.69 8.66
C ASP A 355 -4.23 -8.10 9.25
N GLN A 356 -4.08 -6.77 9.17
CA GLN A 356 -2.95 -6.02 9.72
C GLN A 356 -2.92 -5.90 11.26
N PRO A 357 -4.03 -5.90 12.06
CA PRO A 357 -3.96 -5.54 13.48
C PRO A 357 -2.98 -6.37 14.30
N GLY A 358 -2.96 -7.70 14.11
CA GLY A 358 -2.04 -8.59 14.82
C GLY A 358 -0.58 -8.38 14.40
N LEU A 359 -0.34 -8.13 13.11
CA LEU A 359 0.99 -7.88 12.56
C LEU A 359 1.52 -6.50 12.97
N ARG A 360 0.68 -5.47 12.97
CA ARG A 360 0.99 -4.11 13.46
C ARG A 360 1.29 -4.10 14.95
N ALA A 361 0.52 -4.85 15.75
CA ALA A 361 0.79 -4.97 17.18
C ALA A 361 2.16 -5.63 17.46
N GLU A 362 2.53 -6.65 16.68
CA GLU A 362 3.86 -7.28 16.77
C GLU A 362 4.97 -6.33 16.33
N LEU A 363 4.79 -5.65 15.18
CA LEU A 363 5.72 -4.66 14.66
C LEU A 363 5.95 -3.51 15.65
N GLY A 364 4.88 -2.99 16.25
CA GLY A 364 4.94 -1.97 17.29
C GLY A 364 5.74 -2.46 18.50
N ARG A 365 5.48 -3.68 18.99
CA ARG A 365 6.22 -4.25 20.12
C ARG A 365 7.71 -4.39 19.85
N ILE A 366 8.08 -4.85 18.66
CA ILE A 366 9.49 -4.99 18.26
C ILE A 366 10.13 -3.61 18.10
N SER A 367 9.46 -2.66 17.44
CA SER A 367 9.96 -1.30 17.22
C SER A 367 10.16 -0.54 18.53
N ASP A 368 9.20 -0.60 19.44
CA ASP A 368 9.29 0.00 20.77
C ASP A 368 10.40 -0.64 21.60
N GLY A 369 10.58 -1.96 21.48
CA GLY A 369 11.65 -2.69 22.14
C GLY A 369 13.04 -2.31 21.62
N LEU A 370 13.19 -2.18 20.31
CA LEU A 370 14.44 -1.71 19.69
C LEU A 370 14.75 -0.26 20.09
N GLY A 371 13.73 0.61 20.16
CA GLY A 371 13.90 1.98 20.64
C GLY A 371 14.34 2.07 22.10
N ARG A 372 13.91 1.15 22.97
CA ARG A 372 14.42 1.04 24.35
C ARG A 372 15.88 0.61 24.40
N LEU A 373 16.29 -0.32 23.53
CA LEU A 373 17.67 -0.81 23.45
C LEU A 373 18.64 0.26 22.94
N ASP A 374 18.22 1.10 22.00
CA ASP A 374 19.03 2.22 21.49
C ASP A 374 19.34 3.27 22.59
N GLY A 375 18.55 3.29 23.68
CA GLY A 375 18.76 4.19 24.83
C GLY A 375 19.60 3.62 25.97
N LEU A 376 20.01 2.35 25.91
CA LEU A 376 20.80 1.69 26.97
C LEU A 376 22.30 1.72 26.67
N THR A 377 23.12 1.85 27.71
CA THR A 377 24.56 1.59 27.61
C THR A 377 24.80 0.09 27.40
N GLN A 378 25.85 -0.28 26.65
CA GLN A 378 26.18 -1.67 26.28
C GLN A 378 26.73 -2.49 27.47
N ASP A 379 25.93 -2.57 28.54
CA ASP A 379 26.23 -3.26 29.78
C ASP A 379 25.35 -4.51 29.93
N GLY A 380 25.38 -5.16 31.10
CA GLY A 380 24.60 -6.37 31.38
C GLY A 380 23.08 -6.19 31.16
N ASP A 381 22.56 -4.98 31.40
CA ASP A 381 21.14 -4.65 31.22
C ASP A 381 20.74 -4.62 29.73
N PHE A 382 21.63 -4.14 28.85
CA PHE A 382 21.42 -4.17 27.39
C PHE A 382 21.35 -5.61 26.87
N VAL A 383 22.25 -6.48 27.32
CA VAL A 383 22.27 -7.89 26.92
C VAL A 383 21.01 -8.62 27.43
N ALA A 384 20.62 -8.37 28.68
CA ALA A 384 19.43 -8.99 29.27
C ALA A 384 18.15 -8.57 28.54
N GLU A 385 17.99 -7.29 28.22
CA GLU A 385 16.81 -6.79 27.52
C GLU A 385 16.78 -7.23 26.05
N ALA A 386 17.93 -7.28 25.36
CA ALA A 386 18.02 -7.74 23.98
C ALA A 386 17.60 -9.22 23.84
N LEU A 387 18.09 -10.09 24.73
CA LEU A 387 17.73 -11.51 24.75
C LEU A 387 16.28 -11.72 25.15
N ARG A 388 15.78 -10.95 26.12
CA ARG A 388 14.37 -10.98 26.55
C ARG A 388 13.44 -10.59 25.39
N LEU A 389 13.76 -9.51 24.68
CA LEU A 389 12.99 -9.04 23.54
C LEU A 389 12.99 -10.09 22.43
N ALA A 390 14.16 -10.64 22.09
CA ALA A 390 14.29 -11.72 21.10
C ALA A 390 13.45 -12.95 21.46
N ALA A 391 13.44 -13.36 22.73
CA ALA A 391 12.65 -14.49 23.21
C ALA A 391 11.13 -14.23 23.21
N SER A 392 10.71 -12.99 23.41
CA SER A 392 9.29 -12.60 23.44
C SER A 392 8.70 -12.25 22.06
N SER A 393 9.55 -11.97 21.07
CA SER A 393 9.14 -11.63 19.70
C SER A 393 8.80 -12.89 18.90
N GLY A 394 7.53 -13.03 18.51
CA GLY A 394 7.00 -14.26 17.94
C GLY A 394 6.18 -14.01 16.67
N VAL A 395 6.87 -13.72 15.56
CA VAL A 395 6.24 -13.44 14.24
C VAL A 395 5.30 -14.57 13.79
N GLY A 396 5.62 -15.82 14.16
CA GLY A 396 4.87 -17.00 13.76
C GLY A 396 3.41 -17.02 14.22
N GLY A 397 3.02 -16.30 15.27
CA GLY A 397 1.63 -16.28 15.76
C GLY A 397 0.70 -15.48 14.84
N PRO A 398 0.90 -14.16 14.70
CA PRO A 398 0.09 -13.31 13.83
C PRO A 398 0.13 -13.74 12.36
N LEU A 399 1.31 -14.12 11.86
CA LEU A 399 1.48 -14.62 10.49
C LEU A 399 0.70 -15.91 10.26
N ARG A 400 0.76 -16.86 11.20
CA ARG A 400 -0.06 -18.08 11.14
C ARG A 400 -1.54 -17.76 11.12
N ALA A 401 -2.01 -16.82 11.94
CA ALA A 401 -3.42 -16.47 11.96
C ALA A 401 -3.90 -15.92 10.60
N ALA A 402 -3.10 -15.04 9.97
CA ALA A 402 -3.38 -14.52 8.63
C ALA A 402 -3.38 -15.63 7.56
N LEU A 403 -2.40 -16.55 7.62
CA LEU A 403 -2.32 -17.70 6.72
C LEU A 403 -3.50 -18.64 6.92
N THR A 404 -3.84 -19.02 8.16
CA THR A 404 -4.98 -19.90 8.47
C THR A 404 -6.29 -19.33 7.95
N LYS A 405 -6.51 -18.01 8.08
CA LYS A 405 -7.71 -17.35 7.55
C LYS A 405 -7.77 -17.42 6.01
N SER A 406 -6.65 -17.14 5.34
CA SER A 406 -6.55 -17.18 3.87
C SER A 406 -6.73 -18.60 3.33
N LEU A 407 -6.08 -19.59 3.96
CA LEU A 407 -6.21 -21.01 3.63
C LEU A 407 -7.63 -21.54 3.88
N GLY A 408 -8.28 -21.08 4.95
CA GLY A 408 -9.66 -21.45 5.26
C GLY A 408 -10.66 -21.00 4.19
N ARG A 409 -10.48 -19.81 3.62
CA ARG A 409 -11.31 -19.31 2.51
C ARG A 409 -11.09 -20.07 1.21
N LEU A 410 -9.89 -20.61 1.00
CA LEU A 410 -9.59 -21.46 -0.15
C LEU A 410 -10.09 -22.91 0.00
N ALA A 411 -10.43 -23.37 1.21
CA ALA A 411 -10.84 -24.75 1.48
C ALA A 411 -12.12 -25.16 0.72
N GLY A 412 -13.13 -24.30 0.66
CA GLY A 412 -14.37 -24.55 -0.07
C GLY A 412 -14.13 -24.73 -1.58
N PRO A 413 -13.58 -23.72 -2.27
CA PRO A 413 -13.27 -23.77 -3.71
C PRO A 413 -12.36 -24.94 -4.11
N LEU A 414 -11.45 -25.37 -3.23
CA LEU A 414 -10.50 -26.44 -3.50
C LEU A 414 -11.03 -27.86 -3.25
N SER A 415 -12.10 -28.00 -2.45
CA SER A 415 -12.64 -29.31 -2.06
C SER A 415 -13.07 -30.19 -3.24
N GLY A 416 -13.56 -29.58 -4.33
CA GLY A 416 -13.93 -30.28 -5.57
C GLY A 416 -12.79 -30.47 -6.57
N LEU A 417 -11.60 -29.91 -6.30
CA LEU A 417 -10.45 -29.93 -7.22
C LEU A 417 -9.38 -30.94 -6.81
N GLY A 418 -9.53 -31.61 -5.65
CA GLY A 418 -8.60 -32.63 -5.18
C GLY A 418 -7.25 -32.09 -4.70
N VAL A 419 -7.20 -30.81 -4.30
CA VAL A 419 -5.99 -30.15 -3.80
C VAL A 419 -6.27 -29.57 -2.42
N THR A 420 -5.30 -29.67 -1.52
CA THR A 420 -5.43 -29.06 -0.20
C THR A 420 -5.02 -27.58 -0.27
N PRO A 421 -5.66 -26.67 0.50
CA PRO A 421 -5.22 -25.28 0.59
C PRO A 421 -3.73 -25.16 0.97
N ALA A 422 -3.30 -26.03 1.88
CA ALA A 422 -1.92 -26.19 2.29
C ALA A 422 -0.98 -26.51 1.11
N GLY A 423 -1.34 -27.51 0.30
CA GLY A 423 -0.58 -27.91 -0.87
C GLY A 423 -0.50 -26.82 -1.92
N LEU A 424 -1.60 -26.07 -2.13
CA LEU A 424 -1.60 -24.92 -3.04
C LEU A 424 -0.67 -23.81 -2.56
N ALA A 425 -0.74 -23.46 -1.28
CA ALA A 425 0.10 -22.42 -0.71
C ALA A 425 1.58 -22.82 -0.65
N GLY A 426 1.87 -24.08 -0.32
CA GLY A 426 3.22 -24.66 -0.41
C GLY A 426 3.78 -24.55 -1.82
N ALA A 427 3.00 -24.96 -2.83
CA ALA A 427 3.39 -24.82 -4.23
C ALA A 427 3.70 -23.36 -4.62
N ILE A 428 2.86 -22.40 -4.23
CA ILE A 428 3.11 -20.97 -4.50
C ILE A 428 4.42 -20.49 -3.87
N VAL A 429 4.72 -20.93 -2.65
CA VAL A 429 5.93 -20.53 -1.91
C VAL A 429 7.17 -21.17 -2.52
N VAL A 430 7.11 -22.44 -2.90
CA VAL A 430 8.18 -23.14 -3.63
C VAL A 430 8.50 -22.39 -4.92
N ILE A 431 7.48 -22.06 -5.70
CA ILE A 431 7.62 -21.31 -6.96
C ILE A 431 8.21 -19.91 -6.71
N ALA A 432 7.82 -19.23 -5.64
CA ALA A 432 8.35 -17.90 -5.32
C ALA A 432 9.81 -17.93 -4.86
N THR A 433 10.25 -18.99 -4.19
CA THR A 433 11.53 -19.06 -3.49
C THR A 433 12.63 -19.77 -4.29
N GLN A 434 12.29 -20.72 -5.15
CA GLN A 434 13.26 -21.51 -5.91
C GLN A 434 13.56 -20.94 -7.30
N GLU A 435 12.64 -20.18 -7.87
CA GLU A 435 12.80 -19.65 -9.22
C GLU A 435 13.59 -18.33 -9.27
N ALA A 436 14.34 -18.14 -10.36
CA ALA A 436 14.96 -16.85 -10.68
C ALA A 436 13.88 -15.74 -10.72
N ALA A 437 14.27 -14.49 -10.49
CA ALA A 437 13.29 -13.39 -10.34
C ALA A 437 12.36 -13.26 -11.55
N ASP A 438 12.86 -13.61 -12.74
CA ASP A 438 12.10 -13.60 -13.99
C ASP A 438 11.09 -14.74 -14.12
N ALA A 439 11.45 -15.95 -13.68
CA ALA A 439 10.55 -17.11 -13.70
C ALA A 439 9.37 -16.93 -12.74
N TYR A 440 9.61 -16.39 -11.55
CA TYR A 440 8.53 -16.01 -10.65
C TYR A 440 7.62 -14.91 -11.23
N ARG A 441 8.21 -13.89 -11.89
CA ARG A 441 7.44 -12.83 -12.58
C ARG A 441 6.54 -13.40 -13.68
N ARG A 442 7.08 -14.30 -14.53
CA ARG A 442 6.32 -15.01 -15.55
C ARG A 442 5.16 -15.80 -14.94
N TRP A 443 5.43 -16.53 -13.85
CA TRP A 443 4.41 -17.31 -13.15
C TRP A 443 3.29 -16.42 -12.60
N LYS A 444 3.65 -15.32 -11.93
CA LYS A 444 2.69 -14.34 -11.39
C LYS A 444 1.81 -13.74 -12.48
N ILE A 445 2.41 -13.32 -13.60
CA ILE A 445 1.68 -12.76 -14.75
C ILE A 445 0.71 -13.80 -15.32
N ARG A 446 1.19 -15.03 -15.54
CA ARG A 446 0.37 -16.12 -16.09
C ARG A 446 -0.80 -16.47 -15.20
N VAL A 447 -0.60 -16.55 -13.89
CA VAL A 447 -1.64 -16.95 -12.93
C VAL A 447 -2.64 -15.82 -12.69
N LEU A 448 -2.19 -14.57 -12.55
CA LEU A 448 -3.09 -13.45 -12.28
C LEU A 448 -3.76 -12.87 -13.53
N GLY A 449 -3.34 -13.30 -14.72
CA GLY A 449 -3.78 -12.73 -16.00
C GLY A 449 -3.41 -11.25 -16.12
N ALA A 450 -2.24 -10.88 -15.62
CA ALA A 450 -1.75 -9.51 -15.70
C ALA A 450 -1.20 -9.21 -17.12
N ASP A 451 -1.06 -7.93 -17.46
CA ASP A 451 -0.52 -7.53 -18.76
C ASP A 451 0.90 -8.07 -18.94
N TYR A 452 1.13 -8.64 -20.13
CA TYR A 452 2.35 -9.34 -20.48
C TYR A 452 3.47 -8.34 -20.83
N ALA A 453 4.61 -8.43 -20.14
CA ALA A 453 5.82 -7.68 -20.49
C ALA A 453 6.70 -8.55 -21.41
N PRO A 454 6.97 -8.13 -22.67
CA PRO A 454 7.72 -8.93 -23.65
C PRO A 454 9.16 -9.23 -23.24
N GLU A 455 9.75 -8.41 -22.35
CA GLU A 455 11.08 -8.59 -21.80
C GLU A 455 11.24 -9.86 -20.94
N LEU A 456 10.13 -10.46 -20.51
CA LEU A 456 10.14 -11.63 -19.63
C LEU A 456 10.30 -12.96 -20.38
N MET A 457 10.21 -12.99 -21.71
CA MET A 457 10.53 -14.18 -22.51
C MET A 457 11.76 -13.94 -23.35
N ALA A 458 12.59 -14.98 -23.51
CA ALA A 458 13.82 -14.89 -24.28
C ALA A 458 13.56 -14.64 -25.78
N VAL A 459 12.39 -15.04 -26.27
CA VAL A 459 11.93 -14.86 -27.66
C VAL A 459 10.46 -14.47 -27.62
N ASP A 460 10.09 -13.37 -28.29
CA ASP A 460 8.68 -12.98 -28.46
C ASP A 460 7.99 -14.01 -29.38
N PRO A 461 6.91 -14.67 -28.94
CA PRO A 461 6.21 -15.69 -29.72
C PRO A 461 5.41 -15.07 -30.87
N ILE A 462 5.32 -13.74 -30.94
CA ILE A 462 4.68 -13.03 -32.03
C ILE A 462 5.68 -12.83 -33.15
N ASP A 463 5.66 -13.78 -34.08
CA ASP A 463 6.28 -13.69 -35.40
C ASP A 463 5.20 -13.63 -36.50
N ALA A 464 5.64 -13.46 -37.75
CA ALA A 464 4.73 -13.43 -38.90
C ALA A 464 3.89 -14.72 -39.05
N GLY A 465 4.40 -15.86 -38.60
CA GLY A 465 3.67 -17.13 -38.61
C GLY A 465 2.50 -17.13 -37.62
N ALA A 466 2.74 -16.65 -36.40
CA ALA A 466 1.71 -16.46 -35.38
C ALA A 466 0.64 -15.45 -35.85
N VAL A 467 1.06 -14.35 -36.46
CA VAL A 467 0.14 -13.34 -37.01
C VAL A 467 -0.73 -13.93 -38.11
N LEU A 468 -0.15 -14.68 -39.05
CA LEU A 468 -0.89 -15.38 -40.09
C LEU A 468 -1.85 -16.42 -39.52
N GLN A 469 -1.43 -17.17 -38.51
CA GLN A 469 -2.28 -18.16 -37.85
C GLN A 469 -3.50 -17.51 -37.23
N VAL A 470 -3.32 -16.40 -36.51
CA VAL A 470 -4.44 -15.65 -35.90
C VAL A 470 -5.32 -15.05 -36.99
N MET A 471 -4.72 -14.40 -38.00
CA MET A 471 -5.46 -13.82 -39.13
C MET A 471 -6.32 -14.87 -39.84
N ASN A 472 -5.81 -16.07 -40.07
CA ASN A 472 -6.58 -17.16 -40.68
C ASN A 472 -7.74 -17.67 -39.82
N GLY A 473 -7.68 -17.44 -38.50
CA GLY A 473 -8.79 -17.69 -37.58
C GLY A 473 -9.83 -16.56 -37.55
N LEU A 474 -9.52 -15.39 -38.13
CA LEU A 474 -10.48 -14.30 -38.27
C LEU A 474 -11.45 -14.58 -39.43
N GLY A 475 -12.71 -14.16 -39.26
CA GLY A 475 -13.70 -14.22 -40.34
C GLY A 475 -13.25 -13.42 -41.58
N ASP A 476 -13.75 -13.81 -42.76
CA ASP A 476 -13.37 -13.21 -44.05
C ASP A 476 -13.50 -11.69 -44.06
N ASP A 477 -14.56 -11.16 -43.44
CA ASP A 477 -14.81 -9.72 -43.31
C ASP A 477 -13.70 -8.99 -42.55
N ALA A 478 -13.21 -9.59 -41.46
CA ALA A 478 -12.16 -9.00 -40.63
C ALA A 478 -10.79 -9.08 -41.32
N ARG A 479 -10.50 -10.17 -42.05
CA ARG A 479 -9.28 -10.28 -42.86
C ARG A 479 -9.27 -9.24 -43.99
N GLN A 480 -10.40 -9.11 -44.70
CA GLN A 480 -10.55 -8.13 -45.75
C GLN A 480 -10.43 -6.69 -45.21
N ALA A 481 -10.95 -6.44 -44.00
CA ALA A 481 -10.82 -5.13 -43.37
C ALA A 481 -9.37 -4.79 -42.99
N LEU A 482 -8.59 -5.75 -42.51
CA LEU A 482 -7.18 -5.51 -42.16
C LEU A 482 -6.33 -5.19 -43.41
N GLY A 483 -6.65 -5.78 -44.56
CA GLY A 483 -6.04 -5.43 -45.86
C GLY A 483 -4.54 -5.72 -45.98
N ILE A 484 -3.95 -6.44 -45.03
CA ILE A 484 -2.50 -6.73 -44.98
C ILE A 484 -2.17 -7.87 -45.95
N ASP A 485 -1.15 -7.67 -46.79
CA ASP A 485 -0.66 -8.71 -47.69
C ASP A 485 -0.02 -9.87 -46.90
N ALA A 486 -0.61 -11.06 -47.03
CA ALA A 486 -0.11 -12.28 -46.40
C ALA A 486 1.24 -12.76 -46.97
N GLY A 487 1.67 -12.23 -48.13
CA GLY A 487 2.94 -12.53 -48.77
C GLY A 487 4.14 -11.77 -48.19
N ASP A 488 3.92 -10.64 -47.50
CA ASP A 488 4.98 -9.85 -46.88
C ASP A 488 5.14 -10.19 -45.39
N MET A 489 6.01 -11.16 -45.11
CA MET A 489 6.31 -11.60 -43.75
C MET A 489 6.96 -10.51 -42.89
N GLY A 490 7.64 -9.53 -43.49
CA GLY A 490 8.20 -8.40 -42.76
C GLY A 490 7.10 -7.49 -42.24
N LEU A 491 6.17 -7.12 -43.13
CA LEU A 491 5.02 -6.29 -42.82
C LEU A 491 4.08 -6.97 -41.80
N LEU A 492 3.82 -8.26 -41.95
CA LEU A 492 3.00 -9.03 -40.99
C LEU A 492 3.58 -9.01 -39.58
N ASN A 493 4.91 -9.15 -39.46
CA ASN A 493 5.58 -9.13 -38.16
C ASN A 493 5.52 -7.73 -37.52
N GLU A 494 5.78 -6.68 -38.30
CA GLU A 494 5.68 -5.29 -37.83
C GLU A 494 4.25 -4.94 -37.43
N PHE A 495 3.28 -5.33 -38.25
CA PHE A 495 1.86 -5.11 -38.01
C PHE A 495 1.36 -5.86 -36.77
N GLY A 496 1.75 -7.13 -36.60
CA GLY A 496 1.36 -7.92 -35.44
C GLY A 496 1.86 -7.33 -34.11
N ARG A 497 3.09 -6.83 -34.10
CA ARG A 497 3.65 -6.11 -32.93
C ARG A 497 2.93 -4.79 -32.71
N ALA A 498 2.74 -4.01 -33.76
CA ALA A 498 2.00 -2.75 -33.69
C ALA A 498 0.56 -2.96 -33.18
N ALA A 499 -0.11 -4.04 -33.59
CA ALA A 499 -1.47 -4.35 -33.16
C ALA A 499 -1.58 -4.62 -31.65
N LEU A 500 -0.52 -5.16 -31.03
CA LEU A 500 -0.43 -5.43 -29.60
C LEU A 500 0.04 -4.23 -28.78
N ASP A 501 1.03 -3.50 -29.30
CA ASP A 501 1.77 -2.50 -28.52
C ASP A 501 1.25 -1.06 -28.73
N LEU A 502 0.56 -0.79 -29.85
CA LEU A 502 -0.01 0.53 -30.15
C LEU A 502 -1.52 0.57 -29.88
N GLU A 503 -2.05 1.78 -29.67
CA GLU A 503 -3.49 2.00 -29.60
C GLU A 503 -4.16 1.74 -30.97
N ALA A 504 -5.40 1.26 -30.98
CA ALA A 504 -6.07 0.83 -32.21
C ALA A 504 -6.19 1.96 -33.25
N ASP A 505 -6.35 3.20 -32.80
CA ASP A 505 -6.37 4.40 -33.65
C ASP A 505 -5.02 4.68 -34.31
N GLU A 506 -3.91 4.36 -33.63
CA GLU A 506 -2.56 4.53 -34.17
C GLU A 506 -2.23 3.44 -35.19
N VAL A 507 -2.70 2.21 -34.96
CA VAL A 507 -2.65 1.12 -35.94
C VAL A 507 -3.43 1.52 -37.20
N LEU A 508 -4.65 2.06 -37.05
CA LEU A 508 -5.45 2.59 -38.16
C LEU A 508 -4.72 3.72 -38.91
N SER A 509 -4.07 4.64 -38.20
CA SER A 509 -3.33 5.74 -38.85
C SER A 509 -2.10 5.26 -39.63
N ARG A 510 -1.45 4.17 -39.20
CA ARG A 510 -0.23 3.66 -39.83
C ARG A 510 -0.50 2.64 -40.93
N TYR A 511 -1.46 1.75 -40.72
CA TYR A 511 -1.73 0.61 -41.58
C TYR A 511 -3.13 0.61 -42.22
N GLY A 512 -4.02 1.53 -41.81
CA GLY A 512 -5.38 1.65 -42.35
C GLY A 512 -5.51 2.55 -43.58
N ALA A 513 -4.40 3.07 -44.14
CA ALA A 513 -4.43 3.98 -45.28
C ALA A 513 -5.04 3.35 -46.55
N GLU A 514 -4.93 2.03 -46.69
CA GLU A 514 -5.49 1.26 -47.81
C GLU A 514 -6.92 0.77 -47.55
N PHE A 515 -7.42 0.90 -46.32
CA PHE A 515 -8.75 0.48 -45.95
C PHE A 515 -9.80 1.52 -46.36
N SER A 516 -10.66 1.17 -47.33
CA SER A 516 -11.67 2.06 -47.90
C SER A 516 -13.04 2.01 -47.18
N GLY A 517 -13.16 1.29 -46.07
CA GLY A 517 -14.42 1.08 -45.33
C GLY A 517 -14.60 2.03 -44.13
N GLU A 518 -15.63 1.77 -43.33
CA GLU A 518 -15.87 2.53 -42.08
C GLU A 518 -14.79 2.21 -41.04
N ALA A 519 -14.14 3.24 -40.47
CA ALA A 519 -13.06 3.09 -39.50
C ALA A 519 -13.39 2.14 -38.34
N GLN A 520 -14.65 2.09 -37.91
CA GLN A 520 -15.09 1.19 -36.85
C GLN A 520 -14.91 -0.29 -37.22
N VAL A 521 -15.14 -0.68 -38.48
CA VAL A 521 -14.97 -2.06 -38.95
C VAL A 521 -13.48 -2.47 -38.91
N TYR A 522 -12.58 -1.56 -39.26
CA TYR A 522 -11.14 -1.79 -39.13
C TYR A 522 -10.71 -1.95 -37.67
N LEU A 523 -11.17 -1.06 -36.79
CA LEU A 523 -10.85 -1.10 -35.37
C LEU A 523 -11.37 -2.38 -34.70
N GLU A 524 -12.56 -2.84 -35.06
CA GLU A 524 -13.10 -4.13 -34.61
C GLU A 524 -12.26 -5.31 -35.11
N ALA A 525 -11.78 -5.27 -36.35
CA ALA A 525 -10.90 -6.29 -36.90
C ALA A 525 -9.53 -6.30 -36.19
N VAL A 526 -8.95 -5.13 -35.91
CA VAL A 526 -7.70 -4.98 -35.14
C VAL A 526 -7.88 -5.48 -33.70
N ALA A 527 -9.02 -5.21 -33.06
CA ALA A 527 -9.32 -5.72 -31.73
C ALA A 527 -9.38 -7.25 -31.69
N ARG A 528 -10.05 -7.89 -32.66
CA ARG A 528 -10.08 -9.36 -32.76
C ARG A 528 -8.71 -9.96 -33.03
N LEU A 529 -7.90 -9.31 -33.87
CA LEU A 529 -6.52 -9.70 -34.11
C LEU A 529 -5.69 -9.60 -32.82
N ARG A 530 -5.79 -8.48 -32.11
CA ARG A 530 -5.12 -8.23 -30.82
C ARG A 530 -5.49 -9.31 -29.80
N ASP A 531 -6.76 -9.64 -29.65
CA ASP A 531 -7.23 -10.67 -28.71
C ASP A 531 -6.63 -12.04 -29.07
N GLY A 532 -6.63 -12.39 -30.36
CA GLY A 532 -6.03 -13.64 -30.83
C GLY A 532 -4.52 -13.70 -30.61
N LEU A 533 -3.80 -12.60 -30.88
CA LEU A 533 -2.36 -12.50 -30.62
C LEU A 533 -2.03 -12.54 -29.12
N ALA A 534 -2.84 -11.89 -28.28
CA ALA A 534 -2.71 -11.96 -26.83
C ALA A 534 -2.93 -13.39 -26.32
N ALA A 535 -3.87 -14.14 -26.90
CA ALA A 535 -4.07 -15.55 -26.60
C ALA A 535 -2.86 -16.41 -26.98
N VAL A 536 -2.22 -16.15 -28.14
CA VAL A 536 -0.97 -16.82 -28.53
C VAL A 536 0.16 -16.53 -27.55
N ARG A 537 0.37 -15.25 -27.18
CA ARG A 537 1.36 -14.85 -26.15
C ARG A 537 1.11 -15.57 -24.83
N MET A 538 -0.14 -15.60 -24.36
CA MET A 538 -0.51 -16.26 -23.10
C MET A 538 -0.35 -17.79 -23.16
N ALA A 539 -0.60 -18.42 -24.31
CA ALA A 539 -0.36 -19.84 -24.51
C ALA A 539 1.14 -20.19 -24.48
N ALA A 540 1.97 -19.38 -25.15
CA ALA A 540 3.42 -19.53 -25.13
C ALA A 540 3.99 -19.33 -23.72
N LEU A 541 3.55 -18.27 -23.02
CA LEU A 541 3.90 -18.05 -21.61
C LEU A 541 3.45 -19.24 -20.75
N GLY A 542 2.24 -19.77 -20.95
CA GLY A 542 1.74 -20.93 -20.24
C GLY A 542 2.61 -22.18 -20.44
N ALA A 543 3.08 -22.42 -21.67
CA ALA A 543 3.98 -23.54 -21.96
C ALA A 543 5.33 -23.37 -21.24
N GLN A 544 5.93 -22.18 -21.31
CA GLN A 544 7.19 -21.90 -20.63
C GLN A 544 7.05 -22.01 -19.10
N VAL A 545 6.00 -21.43 -18.53
CA VAL A 545 5.74 -21.51 -17.08
C VAL A 545 5.47 -22.95 -16.62
N ALA A 546 4.82 -23.77 -17.45
CA ALA A 546 4.61 -25.18 -17.14
C ALA A 546 5.93 -25.97 -17.12
N GLU A 547 6.89 -25.64 -17.98
CA GLU A 547 8.23 -26.25 -18.01
C GLU A 547 9.09 -25.78 -16.82
N GLU A 548 8.98 -24.50 -16.46
CA GLU A 548 9.66 -23.89 -15.30
C GLU A 548 9.02 -24.25 -13.95
N THR A 549 7.96 -25.06 -13.93
CA THR A 549 7.29 -25.40 -12.67
C THR A 549 8.15 -26.39 -11.86
N PRO A 550 8.56 -26.05 -10.62
CA PRO A 550 9.36 -26.94 -9.81
C PRO A 550 8.63 -28.25 -9.51
N PRO A 551 9.33 -29.41 -9.51
CA PRO A 551 8.71 -30.71 -9.23
C PRO A 551 8.14 -30.80 -7.81
N GLU A 552 8.64 -29.98 -6.88
CA GLU A 552 8.14 -29.91 -5.51
C GLU A 552 6.74 -29.29 -5.44
N ALA A 553 6.48 -28.25 -6.23
CA ALA A 553 5.15 -27.65 -6.35
C ALA A 553 4.11 -28.63 -6.93
N LEU A 554 4.54 -29.51 -7.84
CA LEU A 554 3.70 -30.58 -8.38
C LEU A 554 3.36 -31.64 -7.33
N ARG A 555 4.33 -32.01 -6.49
CA ARG A 555 4.12 -32.95 -5.36
C ARG A 555 3.15 -32.37 -4.34
N ASP A 556 3.33 -31.11 -3.95
CA ASP A 556 2.49 -30.44 -2.95
C ASP A 556 1.04 -30.31 -3.40
N THR A 557 0.82 -30.13 -4.70
CA THR A 557 -0.52 -30.04 -5.29
C THR A 557 -1.08 -31.38 -5.79
N GLY A 558 -0.29 -32.45 -5.79
CA GLY A 558 -0.67 -33.75 -6.34
C GLY A 558 -0.94 -33.73 -7.85
N ARG A 559 -0.33 -32.81 -8.58
CA ARG A 559 -0.52 -32.65 -10.04
C ARG A 559 0.55 -33.41 -10.83
N PRO A 560 0.18 -34.03 -11.97
CA PRO A 560 1.11 -34.83 -12.76
C PRO A 560 2.11 -33.97 -13.55
N ASP A 561 1.73 -32.76 -13.94
CA ASP A 561 2.53 -31.85 -14.76
C ASP A 561 2.16 -30.37 -14.49
N GLY A 562 3.01 -29.45 -14.96
CA GLY A 562 2.81 -28.01 -14.82
C GLY A 562 1.55 -27.50 -15.52
N GLN A 563 1.13 -28.12 -16.63
CA GLN A 563 -0.11 -27.75 -17.33
C GLN A 563 -1.34 -28.03 -16.49
N SER A 564 -1.38 -29.17 -15.81
CA SER A 564 -2.45 -29.56 -14.89
C SER A 564 -2.51 -28.65 -13.66
N LEU A 565 -1.35 -28.13 -13.21
CA LEU A 565 -1.29 -27.13 -12.16
C LEU A 565 -1.83 -25.77 -12.64
N LEU A 566 -1.44 -25.31 -13.83
CA LEU A 566 -1.97 -24.07 -14.42
C LEU A 566 -3.48 -24.14 -14.66
N ALA A 567 -3.99 -25.27 -15.13
CA ALA A 567 -5.43 -25.49 -15.31
C ALA A 567 -6.21 -25.41 -13.99
N LEU A 568 -5.59 -25.79 -12.86
CA LEU A 568 -6.17 -25.58 -11.54
C LEU A 568 -6.22 -24.08 -11.20
N PHE A 569 -5.14 -23.33 -11.45
CA PHE A 569 -5.12 -21.89 -11.22
C PHE A 569 -6.16 -21.16 -12.08
N ASP A 570 -6.30 -21.53 -13.35
CA ASP A 570 -7.29 -20.94 -14.26
C ASP A 570 -8.72 -21.09 -13.70
N ARG A 571 -9.06 -22.26 -13.13
CA ARG A 571 -10.36 -22.50 -12.49
C ARG A 571 -10.57 -21.68 -11.22
N LEU A 572 -9.51 -21.46 -10.45
CA LEU A 572 -9.57 -20.70 -9.20
C LEU A 572 -9.66 -19.19 -9.47
N VAL A 573 -8.86 -18.69 -10.39
CA VAL A 573 -8.77 -17.27 -10.74
C VAL A 573 -10.03 -16.79 -11.47
N ALA A 574 -10.79 -17.70 -12.10
CA ALA A 574 -12.13 -17.41 -12.61
C ALA A 574 -13.14 -17.00 -11.52
N GLN A 575 -12.86 -17.27 -10.24
CA GLN A 575 -13.68 -16.86 -9.11
C GLN A 575 -13.04 -15.65 -8.38
N ILE A 576 -13.85 -14.65 -8.03
CA ILE A 576 -13.38 -13.38 -7.44
C ILE A 576 -12.67 -13.59 -6.09
N GLU A 577 -13.28 -14.35 -5.18
CA GLU A 577 -12.74 -14.55 -3.83
C GLU A 577 -11.44 -15.38 -3.82
N PRO A 578 -11.35 -16.54 -4.51
CA PRO A 578 -10.10 -17.30 -4.61
C PRO A 578 -8.97 -16.53 -5.30
N ARG A 579 -9.28 -15.70 -6.32
CA ARG A 579 -8.28 -14.85 -6.97
C ARG A 579 -7.60 -13.92 -5.97
N ALA A 580 -8.38 -13.23 -5.14
CA ALA A 580 -7.84 -12.31 -4.13
C ALA A 580 -6.97 -13.03 -3.09
N GLU A 581 -7.35 -14.25 -2.67
CA GLU A 581 -6.55 -15.04 -1.73
C GLU A 581 -5.25 -15.57 -2.38
N ILE A 582 -5.28 -15.99 -3.65
CA ILE A 582 -4.10 -16.40 -4.41
C ILE A 582 -3.12 -15.24 -4.55
N GLU A 583 -3.62 -14.05 -4.89
CA GLU A 583 -2.81 -12.84 -4.97
C GLU A 583 -2.15 -12.50 -3.63
N ARG A 584 -2.87 -12.63 -2.52
CA ARG A 584 -2.31 -12.43 -1.18
C ARG A 584 -1.20 -13.43 -0.86
N ILE A 585 -1.41 -14.71 -1.14
CA ILE A 585 -0.39 -15.74 -0.91
C ILE A 585 0.84 -15.47 -1.79
N LEU A 586 0.64 -15.02 -3.03
CA LEU A 586 1.74 -14.62 -3.92
C LEU A 586 2.54 -13.43 -3.36
N LEU A 587 1.86 -12.40 -2.86
CA LEU A 587 2.53 -11.24 -2.24
C LEU A 587 3.30 -11.61 -0.97
N LEU A 588 2.72 -12.47 -0.13
CA LEU A 588 3.39 -13.02 1.04
C LEU A 588 4.62 -13.85 0.65
N ALA A 589 4.50 -14.67 -0.39
CA ALA A 589 5.59 -15.49 -0.89
C ALA A 589 6.72 -14.62 -1.49
N SER A 590 6.39 -13.53 -2.19
CA SER A 590 7.40 -12.57 -2.68
C SER A 590 8.12 -11.85 -1.55
N ALA A 591 7.40 -11.42 -0.51
CA ALA A 591 8.02 -10.78 0.64
C ALA A 591 8.99 -11.73 1.38
N THR A 592 8.64 -13.01 1.43
CA THR A 592 9.48 -14.08 2.02
C THR A 592 10.70 -14.39 1.17
N ARG A 593 10.57 -14.38 -0.16
CA ARG A 593 11.70 -14.54 -1.09
C ARG A 593 12.78 -13.49 -0.84
N ASP A 594 12.42 -12.25 -0.61
CA ASP A 594 13.41 -11.18 -0.41
C ASP A 594 13.94 -11.10 1.04
N ALA A 595 13.44 -11.95 1.94
CA ALA A 595 13.82 -11.99 3.35
C ALA A 595 15.02 -12.92 3.64
N SER A 596 15.60 -12.76 4.85
CA SER A 596 16.72 -13.59 5.33
C SER A 596 16.31 -15.07 5.50
N PRO A 597 17.27 -16.02 5.46
CA PRO A 597 16.99 -17.45 5.60
C PRO A 597 16.20 -17.80 6.86
N GLU A 598 16.45 -17.11 7.98
CA GLU A 598 15.78 -17.33 9.25
C GLU A 598 14.30 -16.92 9.18
N ILE A 599 14.00 -15.84 8.46
CA ILE A 599 12.64 -15.36 8.25
C ILE A 599 11.87 -16.32 7.33
N ARG A 600 12.53 -16.84 6.29
CA ARG A 600 11.96 -17.90 5.43
C ARG A 600 11.57 -19.13 6.25
N GLN A 601 12.47 -19.59 7.12
CA GLN A 601 12.19 -20.73 7.98
C GLN A 601 10.99 -20.48 8.92
N LEU A 602 10.85 -19.27 9.45
CA LEU A 602 9.69 -18.89 10.27
C LEU A 602 8.39 -18.87 9.47
N PHE A 603 8.43 -18.38 8.23
CA PHE A 603 7.29 -18.39 7.32
C PHE A 603 6.87 -19.83 6.98
N ASP A 604 7.83 -20.70 6.64
CA ASP A 604 7.58 -22.11 6.34
C ASP A 604 6.98 -22.85 7.55
N GLN A 605 7.50 -22.58 8.76
CA GLN A 605 6.92 -23.11 10.00
C GLN A 605 5.49 -22.61 10.26
N ALA A 606 5.23 -21.32 9.99
CA ALA A 606 3.90 -20.75 10.13
C ALA A 606 2.92 -21.37 9.13
N LEU A 607 3.35 -21.57 7.89
CA LEU A 607 2.58 -22.22 6.83
C LEU A 607 2.28 -23.68 7.17
N ALA A 608 3.28 -24.44 7.61
CA ALA A 608 3.11 -25.83 8.04
C ALA A 608 2.13 -25.95 9.22
N ARG A 609 2.20 -25.04 10.20
CA ARG A 609 1.29 -25.01 11.35
C ARG A 609 -0.11 -24.49 11.02
N ALA A 610 -0.25 -23.63 10.01
CA ALA A 610 -1.54 -23.18 9.49
C ALA A 610 -2.24 -24.28 8.69
N SER A 611 -1.44 -25.18 8.09
CA SER A 611 -1.87 -26.31 7.28
C SER A 611 -2.25 -27.56 8.07
N ALA A 612 -1.77 -27.67 9.32
CA ALA A 612 -2.11 -28.78 10.19
C ALA A 612 -3.62 -28.80 10.52
N PRO A 613 -4.28 -29.96 10.50
CA PRO A 613 -5.67 -30.06 10.94
C PRO A 613 -5.78 -29.54 12.38
N ALA A 614 -6.81 -28.75 12.66
CA ALA A 614 -7.05 -28.24 13.99
C ALA A 614 -7.04 -29.42 14.97
N PRO A 615 -6.30 -29.34 16.10
CA PRO A 615 -6.34 -30.40 17.09
C PRO A 615 -7.81 -30.60 17.47
N GLY A 616 -8.32 -31.81 17.23
CA GLY A 616 -9.68 -32.16 17.62
C GLY A 616 -9.87 -31.86 19.11
N PRO A 617 -11.09 -31.51 19.54
CA PRO A 617 -11.35 -31.35 20.97
C PRO A 617 -10.96 -32.67 21.64
N THR A 618 -9.92 -32.61 22.48
CA THR A 618 -9.54 -33.72 23.35
C THR A 618 -10.75 -34.02 24.23
N GLY A 619 -11.39 -35.15 23.98
CA GLY A 619 -12.48 -35.68 24.79
C GLY A 619 -12.01 -36.20 26.14
#